data_AF-A0A2D6R498-F1
#
_entry.id   AF-A0A2D6R498-F1
#
_cell.length_a   1.000
_cell.length_b   1.000
_cell.length_c   1.000
_cell.angle_alpha   90.00
_cell.angle_beta   90.00
_cell.angle_gamma   90.00
#
_symmetry.space_group_name_H-M   'P 1'
#
loop_
_entity.id
_entity.type
_entity.pdbx_description
1 polymer ?
#
loop_
_entity_poly.entity_id
_entity_poly.type
_entity_poly.pdbx_seq_one_letter_code
_entity_poly.pdbx_strand_id
1 'polypeptide(L)' 'MNDYRVVRLEGPVMGGVSSPPYDYIEIIEISDLETYQNALGGVDPDFLAQFTGFIGEFESVHGSVVE' A
#
# COMPACT_ATOMS: atom_id res chain seq x y z
N MET A 1 1.81 -16.64 0.53
CA MET A 1 0.69 -15.98 -0.17
C MET A 1 0.55 -14.66 0.55
N ASN A 2 1.05 -13.57 -0.03
CA ASN A 2 0.97 -12.26 0.62
C ASN A 2 -0.47 -11.79 0.49
N ASP A 3 -1.11 -11.45 1.60
CA ASP A 3 -2.44 -10.88 1.57
C ASP A 3 -2.33 -9.43 1.09
N TYR A 4 -2.87 -9.17 -0.11
CA TYR A 4 -2.97 -7.83 -0.67
C TYR A 4 -4.42 -7.41 -0.63
N ARG A 5 -4.70 -6.34 0.11
CA ARG A 5 -6.05 -5.82 0.29
C ARG A 5 -6.10 -4.34 0.00
N VAL A 6 -7.10 -3.94 -0.77
CA VAL A 6 -7.43 -2.52 -1.00
C VAL A 6 -8.71 -2.21 -0.26
N VAL A 7 -8.68 -1.16 0.58
CA VAL A 7 -9.84 -0.66 1.32
C VAL A 7 -10.17 0.71 0.79
N ARG A 8 -11.33 0.85 0.14
CA ARG A 8 -11.85 2.17 -0.27
C ARG A 8 -12.39 2.92 0.93
N LEU A 9 -12.07 4.21 0.99
CA LEU A 9 -12.48 5.10 2.08
C LEU A 9 -13.83 5.74 1.74
N GLU A 10 -14.86 4.90 1.64
CA GLU A 10 -16.23 5.30 1.31
C GLU A 10 -17.28 4.66 2.24
N GLY A 11 -18.44 5.31 2.38
CA GLY A 11 -19.56 4.76 3.17
C GLY A 11 -19.26 4.56 4.66
N PRO A 12 -19.87 3.55 5.34
CA PRO A 12 -19.86 3.44 6.80
C PRO A 12 -18.48 3.28 7.43
N VAL A 13 -17.46 2.89 6.65
CA VAL A 13 -16.04 2.82 7.07
C VAL A 13 -15.53 4.18 7.56
N MET A 14 -16.06 5.27 6.99
CA MET A 14 -15.69 6.65 7.33
C MET A 14 -16.51 7.25 8.48
N GLY A 15 -17.37 6.46 9.13
CA GLY A 15 -18.23 6.94 10.21
C GLY A 15 -17.45 7.53 11.38
N GLY A 16 -17.67 8.81 11.68
CA GLY A 16 -17.03 9.50 12.82
C GLY A 16 -15.58 9.95 12.58
N VAL A 17 -15.07 9.84 11.35
CA VAL A 17 -13.72 10.24 10.96
C VAL A 17 -13.80 11.42 10.00
N SER A 18 -12.91 12.41 10.16
CA SER A 18 -12.76 13.49 9.17
C SER A 18 -12.28 12.92 7.84
N SER A 19 -12.82 13.43 6.72
CA SER A 19 -12.43 12.97 5.38
C SER A 19 -10.90 13.09 5.20
N PRO A 20 -10.18 11.98 5.03
CA PRO A 20 -8.76 11.99 4.75
C PRO A 20 -8.51 12.49 3.33
N PRO A 21 -7.28 12.92 3.00
CA PRO A 21 -6.92 13.36 1.66
C PRO A 21 -6.69 12.20 0.67
N TYR A 22 -7.11 10.98 1.01
CA TYR A 22 -6.90 9.76 0.23
C TYR A 22 -8.23 9.06 -0.05
N ASP A 23 -8.33 8.42 -1.23
CA ASP A 23 -9.54 7.69 -1.64
C ASP A 23 -9.56 6.23 -1.17
N TYR A 24 -8.39 5.66 -0.88
CA TYR A 24 -8.24 4.25 -0.50
C TYR A 24 -6.95 4.01 0.31
N ILE A 25 -6.86 2.84 0.94
CA ILE A 25 -5.67 2.31 1.61
C ILE A 25 -5.30 0.98 0.97
N GLU A 26 -4.04 0.83 0.58
CA GLU A 26 -3.46 -0.46 0.19
C GLU A 26 -2.74 -1.08 1.39
N ILE A 27 -3.05 -2.34 1.68
CA ILE A 27 -2.49 -3.10 2.79
C ILE A 27 -1.82 -4.33 2.21
N ILE A 28 -0.53 -4.48 2.52
CA ILE A 28 0.30 -5.59 2.06
C ILE A 28 0.87 -6.27 3.30
N GLU A 29 0.49 -7.52 3.52
CA GLU A 29 1.12 -8.34 4.56
C GLU A 29 2.35 -9.05 3.99
N ILE A 30 3.50 -8.82 4.63
CA ILE A 30 4.79 -9.38 4.24
C ILE A 30 5.20 -10.41 5.30
N SER A 31 5.09 -11.69 4.95
CA SER A 31 5.52 -12.79 5.83
C SER A 31 7.03 -13.06 5.78
N ASP A 32 7.69 -12.66 4.69
CA ASP A 32 9.12 -12.78 4.47
C ASP A 32 9.66 -11.53 3.78
N LEU A 33 10.41 -10.74 4.54
CA LEU A 33 10.95 -9.47 4.09
C LEU A 33 12.04 -9.63 3.03
N GLU A 34 12.87 -10.68 3.13
CA GLU A 34 13.97 -10.91 2.19
C GLU A 34 13.42 -11.26 0.81
N THR A 35 12.44 -12.17 0.76
CA THR A 35 11.76 -12.51 -0.48
C THR A 35 11.08 -11.30 -1.12
N TYR A 36 10.43 -10.44 -0.32
CA TYR A 36 9.80 -9.22 -0.81
C TYR A 36 10.81 -8.22 -1.38
N GLN A 37 11.91 -7.97 -0.67
CA GLN A 37 12.97 -7.07 -1.15
C GLN A 37 13.62 -7.56 -2.44
N ASN A 38 13.88 -8.87 -2.54
CA ASN A 38 14.43 -9.47 -3.75
C ASN A 38 13.49 -9.34 -4.95
N ALA A 39 12.16 -9.44 -4.73
CA ALA A 39 11.17 -9.23 -5.79
C ALA A 39 11.15 -7.77 -6.28
N LEU A 40 11.33 -6.80 -5.38
CA LEU A 40 11.41 -5.37 -5.74
C LEU A 40 12.70 -5.02 -6.48
N GLY A 41 13.82 -5.66 -6.13
CA GLY A 41 15.13 -5.40 -6.76
C GLY A 41 15.23 -5.75 -8.24
N GLY A 42 14.27 -6.53 -8.78
CA GLY A 42 14.21 -6.92 -10.19
C GLY A 42 13.33 -6.01 -11.07
N VAL A 43 12.72 -4.97 -10.51
CA VAL A 43 11.83 -4.07 -11.26
C VAL A 43 12.65 -3.12 -12.12
N ASP A 44 12.28 -3.01 -13.40
CA ASP A 44 12.87 -2.04 -14.33
C ASP A 44 12.66 -0.59 -13.79
N PRO A 45 13.74 0.19 -13.59
CA PRO A 45 13.65 1.56 -13.12
C PRO A 45 12.77 2.47 -14.00
N ASP A 46 12.75 2.27 -15.31
CA ASP A 46 11.95 3.09 -16.23
C ASP A 46 10.46 2.77 -16.10
N PHE A 47 10.14 1.50 -15.88
CA PHE A 47 8.78 1.08 -15.52
C PHE A 47 8.39 1.65 -14.16
N LEU A 48 9.26 1.58 -13.16
CA LEU A 48 8.99 2.11 -11.82
C LEU A 48 8.71 3.61 -11.87
N ALA A 49 9.51 4.38 -12.59
CA ALA A 49 9.32 5.82 -12.75
C ALA A 49 7.98 6.17 -13.42
N GLN A 50 7.61 5.43 -14.48
CA GLN A 50 6.29 5.60 -15.13
C GLN A 50 5.15 5.20 -14.19
N PHE A 51 5.30 4.06 -13.51
CA PHE A 51 4.30 3.54 -12.57
C PHE A 51 4.03 4.54 -11.44
N THR A 52 5.08 5.08 -10.82
CA THR A 52 4.94 6.11 -9.78
C THR A 52 4.31 7.41 -10.30
N GLY A 53 4.40 7.67 -11.61
CA GLY A 53 3.74 8.82 -12.24
C GLY A 53 2.21 8.71 -12.31
N PHE A 54 1.65 7.50 -12.17
CA PHE A 54 0.20 7.28 -12.11
C PHE A 54 -0.38 7.36 -10.69
N ILE A 55 0.49 7.32 -9.67
CA ILE A 55 0.09 7.36 -8.27
C ILE A 55 0.14 8.82 -7.82
N GLY A 56 -0.94 9.29 -7.20
CA GLY A 56 -0.97 10.61 -6.57
C GLY A 56 -0.05 10.70 -5.34
N GLU A 57 -0.15 11.77 -4.57
CA GLU A 57 0.52 11.83 -3.27
C GLU A 57 0.05 10.68 -2.38
N PHE A 58 0.99 9.94 -1.80
CA PHE A 58 0.71 8.83 -0.91
C PHE A 58 1.58 8.92 0.35
N GLU A 59 1.03 8.47 1.46
CA GLU A 59 1.77 8.26 2.71
C GLU A 59 1.98 6.76 2.92
N SER A 60 3.22 6.39 3.23
CA SER A 60 3.57 5.00 3.57
C SER A 60 3.87 4.88 5.06
N VAL A 61 3.23 3.89 5.69
CA VAL A 61 3.45 3.53 7.09
C VAL A 61 3.73 2.03 7.18
N HIS A 62 4.62 1.64 8.09
CA HIS A 62 4.92 0.24 8.38
C HIS A 62 4.58 -0.09 9.84
N GLY A 63 4.14 -1.31 10.09
CA GLY A 63 3.79 -1.79 11.42
C GLY A 63 3.92 -3.31 11.54
N SER A 64 3.76 -3.82 12.75
CA SER A 64 3.73 -5.25 13.06
C SER A 64 2.35 -5.67 13.52
N VAL A 65 1.89 -6.85 13.12
CA VAL A 65 0.69 -7.45 13.71
C VAL A 65 0.96 -7.73 15.20
N VAL A 66 0.02 -7.33 16.06
CA VAL A 66 0.07 -7.65 17.49
C VAL A 66 -0.81 -8.89 17.71
N GLU A 67 -0.22 -9.97 18.21
CA GLU A 67 -0.93 -11.21 18.61
C GLU A 67 -1.42 -11.15 20.07
#